data_AF-A0A2A5M963-F1
#
_entry.id   AF-A0A2A5M963-F1
#
_cell.length_a   1.000
_cell.length_b   1.000
_cell.length_c   1.000
_cell.angle_alpha   90.00
_cell.angle_beta   90.00
_cell.angle_gamma   90.00
#
_symmetry.space_group_name_H-M   'P 1'
#
loop_
_entity.id
_entity.type
_entity.pdbx_description
1 polymer ?
#
loop_
_entity_poly.entity_id
_entity_poly.type
_entity_poly.pdbx_seq_one_letter_code
_entity_poly.pdbx_strand_id
1 'polypeptide(L)'
;KEFNASLNVDKTLFNEDIQGSIAHATMLESCGILKKEELDAIIKGLEQVRSEIEQGKFIFDIKDEDIHMAIEKRLSELIGSEIGGRLHTARSRNDQVATDFKLFVKKSHIELIKLLKELIQTMLKHAKVHKKTIMPSFTHLQ
;
A
#
# COMPACT_ATOMS: atom_id res chain seq x y z
N LYS A 1 1.02 -23.91 8.28
CA LYS A 1 0.57 -22.99 7.21
C LYS A 1 0.45 -21.57 7.74
N GLU A 2 -0.22 -21.34 8.87
CA GLU A 2 -0.32 -20.00 9.50
C GLU A 2 1.05 -19.33 9.79
N PHE A 3 2.06 -20.08 10.23
CA PHE A 3 3.38 -19.51 10.57
C PHE A 3 4.10 -18.80 9.42
N ASN A 4 3.84 -19.18 8.17
CA ASN A 4 4.48 -18.59 6.99
C ASN A 4 3.59 -17.57 6.27
N ALA A 5 2.32 -17.42 6.66
CA ALA A 5 1.41 -16.51 5.99
C ALA A 5 1.56 -15.09 6.56
N SER A 6 1.94 -14.13 5.72
CA SER A 6 2.08 -12.72 6.07
C SER A 6 0.82 -11.90 5.79
N LEU A 7 -0.19 -12.49 5.13
CA LEU A 7 -1.42 -11.82 4.67
C LEU A 7 -2.13 -10.98 5.74
N ASN A 8 -2.13 -11.44 6.99
CA ASN A 8 -2.77 -10.72 8.10
C ASN A 8 -2.14 -9.34 8.37
N VAL A 9 -0.86 -9.16 8.03
CA VAL A 9 -0.08 -7.96 8.25
C VAL A 9 0.10 -7.17 6.94
N ASP A 10 0.54 -7.86 5.88
CA ASP A 10 0.94 -7.23 4.63
C ASP A 10 -0.26 -6.80 3.75
N LYS A 11 -1.50 -7.22 4.05
CA LYS A 11 -2.70 -6.72 3.37
C LYS A 11 -2.85 -5.19 3.42
N THR A 12 -2.18 -4.54 4.37
CA THR A 12 -2.11 -3.07 4.47
C THR A 12 -1.35 -2.43 3.30
N LEU A 13 -0.49 -3.20 2.62
CA LEU A 13 0.34 -2.78 1.48
C LEU A 13 -0.35 -2.93 0.13
N PHE A 14 -1.63 -3.34 0.08
CA PHE A 14 -2.34 -3.60 -1.18
C PHE A 14 -2.30 -2.43 -2.16
N ASN A 15 -2.36 -1.19 -1.65
CA ASN A 15 -2.34 0.00 -2.48
C ASN A 15 -0.98 0.20 -3.16
N GLU A 16 0.10 -0.02 -2.40
CA GLU A 16 1.47 0.08 -2.88
C GLU A 16 1.78 -1.04 -3.89
N ASP A 17 1.34 -2.27 -3.63
CA ASP A 17 1.47 -3.39 -4.56
C ASP A 17 0.74 -3.13 -5.90
N ILE A 18 -0.51 -2.67 -5.85
CA ILE A 18 -1.29 -2.35 -7.05
C ILE A 18 -0.62 -1.22 -7.83
N GLN A 19 -0.16 -0.17 -7.14
CA GLN A 19 0.54 0.95 -7.78
C GLN A 19 1.84 0.49 -8.46
N GLY A 20 2.64 -0.32 -7.76
CA GLY A 20 3.86 -0.91 -8.31
C GLY A 20 3.57 -1.82 -9.51
N SER A 21 2.51 -2.61 -9.43
CA SER A 21 2.07 -3.51 -10.50
C SER A 21 1.59 -2.75 -11.76
N ILE A 22 0.86 -1.64 -11.61
CA ILE A 22 0.48 -0.79 -12.75
C ILE A 22 1.73 -0.19 -13.43
N ALA A 23 2.68 0.30 -12.64
CA ALA A 23 3.93 0.86 -13.17
C ALA A 23 4.76 -0.21 -13.89
N HIS A 24 4.85 -1.41 -13.32
CA HIS A 24 5.54 -2.55 -13.93
C HIS A 24 4.88 -3.00 -15.24
N ALA A 25 3.55 -3.16 -15.26
CA ALA A 25 2.81 -3.50 -16.47
C ALA A 25 3.02 -2.46 -17.58
N THR A 26 3.01 -1.17 -17.23
CA THR A 26 3.26 -0.07 -18.17
C THR A 26 4.68 -0.17 -18.76
N MET A 27 5.68 -0.49 -17.94
CA MET A 27 7.04 -0.74 -18.41
C MET A 27 7.14 -1.96 -19.33
N LEU A 28 6.45 -3.06 -19.01
CA LEU A 28 6.44 -4.27 -19.86
C LEU A 28 5.84 -3.99 -21.24
N GLU A 29 4.79 -3.18 -21.32
CA GLU A 29 4.21 -2.75 -22.61
C GLU A 29 5.18 -1.86 -23.38
N SER A 30 5.82 -0.89 -22.73
CA SER A 30 6.84 -0.04 -23.36
C SER A 30 8.05 -0.82 -23.87
N CYS A 31 8.36 -1.97 -23.26
CA CYS A 31 9.39 -2.90 -23.71
C CYS A 31 8.92 -3.87 -24.82
N GLY A 32 7.65 -3.80 -25.24
CA GLY A 32 7.07 -4.71 -26.24
C GLY A 32 6.79 -6.13 -25.73
N ILE A 33 6.82 -6.34 -24.42
CA ILE A 33 6.53 -7.64 -23.80
C ILE A 33 5.01 -7.83 -23.69
N LEU A 34 4.28 -6.78 -23.30
CA LEU A 34 2.81 -6.75 -23.32
C LEU A 34 2.32 -5.98 -24.54
N LYS A 35 1.18 -6.40 -25.09
CA LYS A 35 0.41 -5.60 -26.04
C LYS A 35 -0.39 -4.54 -25.29
N LYS A 36 -0.79 -3.50 -26.02
CA LYS A 36 -1.57 -2.39 -25.45
C LYS A 36 -2.89 -2.86 -24.85
N GLU A 37 -3.56 -3.80 -25.48
CA GLU A 37 -4.84 -4.36 -25.00
C GLU A 37 -4.65 -5.15 -23.70
N GLU A 38 -3.52 -5.83 -23.53
CA GLU A 38 -3.17 -6.58 -22.32
C GLU A 38 -2.87 -5.62 -21.17
N LEU A 39 -2.11 -4.55 -21.43
CA LEU A 39 -1.87 -3.48 -20.46
C LEU A 39 -3.19 -2.88 -19.97
N ASP A 40 -4.08 -2.53 -20.90
CA ASP A 40 -5.35 -1.90 -20.56
C ASP A 40 -6.25 -2.84 -19.75
N ALA A 41 -6.21 -4.15 -20.03
CA ALA A 41 -6.89 -5.16 -19.23
C ALA A 41 -6.31 -5.26 -17.81
N ILE A 42 -4.97 -5.31 -17.69
CA ILE A 42 -4.28 -5.37 -16.40
C ILE A 42 -4.60 -4.15 -15.54
N ILE A 43 -4.51 -2.93 -16.09
CA ILE A 43 -4.80 -1.70 -15.34
C ILE A 43 -6.25 -1.70 -14.85
N LYS A 44 -7.21 -2.02 -15.74
CA LYS A 44 -8.63 -2.08 -15.35
C LYS A 44 -8.89 -3.14 -14.29
N GLY A 45 -8.30 -4.32 -14.43
CA GLY A 45 -8.42 -5.40 -13.46
C GLY A 45 -7.84 -5.01 -12.09
N LEU A 46 -6.65 -4.43 -12.07
CA LEU A 46 -5.98 -3.96 -10.85
C LEU A 46 -6.76 -2.84 -10.14
N GLU A 47 -7.33 -1.89 -10.87
CA GLU A 47 -8.21 -0.85 -10.30
C GLU A 47 -9.52 -1.46 -9.76
N GLN A 48 -10.06 -2.48 -10.42
CA GLN A 48 -11.20 -3.22 -9.88
C GLN A 48 -10.84 -3.94 -8.58
N VAL A 49 -9.68 -4.62 -8.51
CA VAL A 49 -9.19 -5.26 -7.27
C VAL A 49 -9.05 -4.23 -6.15
N ARG A 50 -8.44 -3.06 -6.44
CA ARG A 50 -8.34 -1.96 -5.47
C ARG A 50 -9.72 -1.57 -4.93
N SER A 51 -10.68 -1.35 -5.82
CA SER A 51 -12.04 -0.97 -5.44
C SER A 51 -12.74 -2.06 -4.64
N GLU A 52 -12.51 -3.35 -4.93
CA GLU A 52 -13.08 -4.46 -4.16
C GLU A 52 -12.52 -4.50 -2.73
N ILE A 53 -11.22 -4.24 -2.56
CA ILE A 53 -10.57 -4.19 -1.24
C ILE A 53 -11.08 -2.99 -0.44
N GLU A 54 -11.12 -1.79 -1.04
CA GLU A 54 -11.57 -0.57 -0.37
C GLU A 54 -13.04 -0.62 0.07
N GLN A 55 -13.89 -1.31 -0.69
CA GLN A 55 -15.31 -1.50 -0.36
C GLN A 55 -15.55 -2.68 0.60
N GLY A 56 -14.51 -3.41 1.03
CA GLY A 56 -14.64 -4.59 1.87
C GLY A 56 -15.32 -5.78 1.19
N LYS A 57 -15.33 -5.82 -0.15
CA LYS A 57 -15.89 -6.91 -0.97
C LYS A 57 -14.86 -7.98 -1.31
N PHE A 58 -13.57 -7.65 -1.25
CA PHE A 58 -12.49 -8.59 -1.48
C PHE A 58 -12.42 -9.61 -0.34
N ILE A 59 -12.40 -10.90 -0.68
CA ILE A 59 -12.30 -11.99 0.29
C ILE A 59 -10.84 -12.40 0.40
N PHE A 60 -10.19 -12.04 1.51
CA PHE A 60 -8.85 -12.50 1.82
C PHE A 60 -8.87 -13.97 2.27
N ASP A 61 -8.09 -14.82 1.59
CA ASP A 61 -7.90 -16.23 1.96
C ASP A 61 -6.46 -16.44 2.44
N ILE A 62 -6.28 -16.96 3.65
CA ILE A 62 -4.95 -17.25 4.21
C ILE A 62 -4.14 -18.25 3.35
N LYS A 63 -4.81 -19.00 2.47
CA LYS A 63 -4.17 -19.88 1.49
C LYS A 63 -3.40 -19.12 0.42
N ASP A 64 -3.67 -17.84 0.23
CA ASP A 64 -2.93 -17.00 -0.70
C ASP A 64 -1.55 -16.58 -0.13
N GLU A 65 -1.26 -16.88 1.14
CA GLU A 65 0.00 -16.66 1.85
C GLU A 65 0.38 -15.18 2.09
N ASP A 66 0.39 -14.36 1.03
CA ASP A 66 0.74 -12.93 1.05
C ASP A 66 -0.24 -12.07 0.21
N ILE A 67 -0.18 -10.76 0.38
CA ILE A 67 -1.03 -9.80 -0.35
C ILE A 67 -0.83 -9.85 -1.87
N HIS A 68 0.40 -10.12 -2.31
CA HIS A 68 0.77 -10.10 -3.71
C HIS A 68 0.07 -11.23 -4.47
N MET A 69 0.15 -12.44 -3.93
CA MET A 69 -0.54 -13.63 -4.43
C MET A 69 -2.06 -13.44 -4.43
N ALA A 70 -2.61 -12.83 -3.39
CA ALA A 70 -4.04 -12.55 -3.30
C ALA A 70 -4.50 -11.61 -4.46
N ILE A 71 -3.74 -10.55 -4.73
CA ILE A 71 -4.02 -9.62 -5.82
C ILE A 71 -3.84 -10.29 -7.19
N GLU A 72 -2.77 -11.06 -7.38
CA GLU A 72 -2.44 -11.73 -8.65
C GLU A 72 -3.46 -12.82 -9.01
N LYS A 73 -3.90 -13.59 -8.01
CA LYS A 73 -4.99 -14.55 -8.15
C LYS A 73 -6.28 -13.85 -8.54
N ARG A 74 -6.68 -12.80 -7.82
CA ARG A 74 -7.90 -12.06 -8.12
C ARG A 74 -7.84 -11.41 -9.50
N LEU A 75 -6.70 -10.83 -9.88
CA LEU A 75 -6.49 -10.27 -11.20
C LEU A 75 -6.69 -11.34 -12.28
N SER A 76 -6.09 -12.52 -12.10
CA SER A 76 -6.21 -13.64 -13.02
C SER A 76 -7.66 -14.15 -13.16
N GLU A 77 -8.45 -14.12 -12.09
CA GLU A 77 -9.89 -14.42 -12.14
C GLU A 77 -10.67 -13.39 -12.98
N LEU A 78 -10.25 -12.12 -12.97
CA LEU A 78 -10.92 -11.03 -13.67
C LEU A 78 -10.59 -10.97 -15.17
N ILE A 79 -9.32 -11.18 -15.53
CA ILE A 79 -8.83 -10.95 -16.90
C ILE A 79 -8.30 -12.20 -17.61
N GLY A 80 -8.39 -13.36 -16.95
CA GLY A 80 -7.82 -14.61 -17.42
C GLY A 80 -6.38 -14.81 -16.95
N SER A 81 -6.04 -16.07 -16.61
CA SER A 81 -4.73 -16.44 -16.08
C SER A 81 -3.57 -16.23 -17.05
N GLU A 82 -3.83 -16.33 -18.35
CA GLU A 82 -2.83 -16.06 -19.38
C GLU A 82 -2.36 -14.61 -19.31
N ILE A 83 -3.28 -13.64 -19.33
CA ILE A 83 -2.93 -12.21 -19.27
C ILE A 83 -2.44 -11.83 -17.87
N GLY A 84 -3.14 -12.27 -16.81
CA GLY A 84 -2.76 -11.99 -15.43
C GLY A 84 -1.35 -12.50 -15.08
N GLY A 85 -0.99 -13.71 -15.54
CA GLY A 85 0.33 -14.29 -15.31
C GLY A 85 1.48 -13.51 -15.96
N ARG A 86 1.23 -12.78 -17.06
CA ARG A 86 2.28 -11.99 -17.73
C ARG A 86 2.74 -10.80 -16.90
N LEU A 87 1.96 -10.35 -15.91
CA LEU A 87 2.35 -9.28 -14.99
C LEU A 87 3.63 -9.62 -14.19
N HIS A 88 3.92 -10.90 -13.96
CA HIS A 88 5.13 -11.35 -13.26
C HIS A 88 6.38 -11.39 -14.11
N THR A 89 6.26 -11.16 -15.42
CA THR A 89 7.41 -11.23 -16.32
C THR A 89 8.48 -10.27 -15.84
N ALA A 90 9.71 -10.78 -15.70
CA ALA A 90 10.88 -10.01 -15.26
C ALA A 90 10.75 -9.32 -13.88
N ARG A 91 9.93 -9.88 -12.96
CA ARG A 91 9.76 -9.39 -11.59
C ARG A 91 10.02 -10.50 -10.58
N SER A 92 10.70 -10.21 -9.48
CA SER A 92 10.83 -11.14 -8.35
C SER A 92 9.95 -10.65 -7.18
N ARG A 93 9.65 -11.54 -6.24
CA ARG A 93 8.93 -11.13 -5.03
C ARG A 93 9.82 -10.27 -4.12
N ASN A 94 11.14 -10.47 -4.15
CA ASN A 94 12.08 -9.76 -3.27
C ASN A 94 12.14 -8.26 -3.56
N ASP A 95 12.25 -7.86 -4.83
CA ASP A 95 12.26 -6.46 -5.25
C ASP A 95 10.88 -5.82 -5.14
N GLN A 96 9.82 -6.58 -5.40
CA GLN A 96 8.44 -6.13 -5.21
C GLN A 96 8.16 -5.78 -3.74
N VAL A 97 8.42 -6.69 -2.81
CA VAL A 97 8.24 -6.46 -1.36
C VAL A 97 9.06 -5.26 -0.88
N ALA A 98 10.31 -5.15 -1.30
CA ALA A 98 11.16 -4.01 -0.93
C ALA A 98 10.62 -2.67 -1.49
N THR A 99 10.05 -2.70 -2.70
CA THR A 99 9.44 -1.54 -3.34
C THR A 99 8.18 -1.10 -2.61
N ASP A 100 7.27 -2.03 -2.34
CA ASP A 100 6.00 -1.76 -1.66
C ASP A 100 6.24 -1.17 -0.27
N PHE A 101 7.16 -1.77 0.49
CA PHE A 101 7.51 -1.28 1.81
C PHE A 101 8.09 0.14 1.75
N LYS A 102 8.96 0.43 0.76
CA LYS A 102 9.52 1.78 0.59
C LYS A 102 8.46 2.81 0.21
N LEU A 103 7.50 2.45 -0.65
CA LEU A 103 6.36 3.31 -1.00
C LEU A 103 5.48 3.57 0.23
N PHE A 104 5.18 2.53 1.00
CA PHE A 104 4.40 2.61 2.23
C PHE A 104 5.06 3.54 3.26
N VAL A 105 6.36 3.37 3.51
CA VAL A 105 7.11 4.22 4.44
C VAL A 105 7.12 5.67 3.95
N LYS A 106 7.33 5.90 2.65
CA LYS A 106 7.31 7.26 2.07
C LYS A 106 5.96 7.95 2.28
N LYS A 107 4.85 7.25 1.99
CA LYS A 107 3.49 7.76 2.21
C LYS A 107 3.22 8.03 3.68
N SER A 108 3.56 7.07 4.55
CA SER A 108 3.38 7.19 6.01
C SER A 108 4.17 8.37 6.59
N HIS A 109 5.40 8.59 6.11
CA HIS A 109 6.23 9.72 6.53
C HIS A 109 5.57 11.07 6.23
N ILE A 110 4.95 11.22 5.05
CA ILE A 110 4.25 12.46 4.68
C ILE A 110 3.08 12.72 5.63
N GLU A 111 2.28 11.70 5.96
CA GLU A 111 1.15 11.87 6.89
C GLU A 111 1.65 12.16 8.32
N LEU A 112 2.71 11.50 8.78
CA LEU A 112 3.30 11.78 10.10
C LEU A 112 3.78 13.23 10.23
N ILE A 113 4.41 13.79 9.19
CA ILE A 113 4.81 15.22 9.19
C ILE A 113 3.59 16.13 9.35
N LYS A 114 2.48 15.82 8.65
CA LYS A 114 1.24 16.60 8.73
C LYS A 114 0.65 16.55 10.13
N LEU A 115 0.51 15.36 10.71
CA LEU A 115 -0.02 15.17 12.07
C LEU A 115 0.87 15.84 13.13
N LEU A 116 2.20 15.76 12.98
CA LEU A 116 3.13 16.44 13.87
C LEU A 116 2.98 17.95 13.82
N LYS A 117 2.83 18.53 12.61
CA LYS A 117 2.56 19.96 12.45
C LYS A 117 1.25 20.37 13.12
N GLU A 118 0.19 19.58 12.98
CA GLU A 118 -1.09 19.83 13.61
C GLU A 118 -1.00 19.81 15.14
N LEU A 119 -0.27 18.84 15.70
CA LEU A 119 0.00 18.78 17.14
C LEU A 119 0.75 20.03 17.62
N ILE A 120 1.82 20.42 16.92
CA ILE A 120 2.59 21.63 17.25
C ILE A 120 1.69 22.88 17.20
N GLN A 121 0.86 23.03 16.18
CA GLN A 121 -0.06 24.17 16.08
C GLN A 121 -1.08 24.18 17.22
N THR A 122 -1.58 23.01 17.60
CA THR A 122 -2.50 22.87 18.74
C THR A 122 -1.82 23.29 20.04
N MET A 123 -0.60 22.81 20.31
CA MET A 123 0.18 23.23 21.47
C MET A 123 0.44 24.75 21.47
N LEU A 124 0.82 25.33 20.32
CA LEU A 124 1.03 26.77 20.18
C LEU A 124 -0.24 27.58 20.43
N LYS A 125 -1.41 27.09 19.98
CA LYS A 125 -2.70 27.72 20.24
C LYS A 125 -2.98 27.78 21.75
N HIS A 126 -2.79 26.67 22.46
CA HIS A 126 -2.95 26.64 23.93
C HIS A 126 -1.92 27.52 24.64
N ALA A 127 -0.65 27.45 24.25
CA ALA A 127 0.40 28.29 24.83
C ALA A 127 0.10 29.79 24.66
N LYS A 128 -0.48 30.20 23.52
CA LYS A 128 -0.90 31.60 23.29
C LYS A 128 -2.04 32.05 24.20
N VAL A 129 -2.98 31.18 24.52
CA VAL A 129 -4.10 31.46 25.44
C VAL A 129 -3.58 31.58 26.88
N HIS A 130 -2.67 30.70 27.28
CA HIS A 130 -2.20 30.57 28.66
C HIS A 130 -0.88 31.31 28.96
N LYS A 131 -0.54 32.36 28.20
CA LYS A 131 0.74 33.10 28.34
C LYS A 131 1.05 33.62 29.75
N LYS A 132 0.00 33.90 30.54
CA LYS A 132 0.12 34.45 31.91
C LYS A 132 -0.30 33.44 32.97
N THR A 133 -0.69 32.23 32.59
CA THR A 133 -1.07 31.19 33.54
C THR A 133 0.20 30.69 34.22
N ILE A 134 0.26 30.82 35.54
CA ILE A 134 1.38 30.30 36.35
C ILE A 134 1.07 28.84 36.69
N MET A 135 2.08 27.99 36.61
CA MET A 135 2.04 26.61 37.11
C MET A 135 3.34 26.30 37.84
N PRO A 136 3.33 25.42 38.87
CA PRO A 136 4.56 24.90 39.44
C PRO A 136 5.37 24.19 38.36
N SER A 137 6.67 24.46 38.31
CA SER A 137 7.62 23.68 37.52
C SER A 137 8.08 22.52 38.39
N PHE A 138 8.06 21.31 37.83
CA PHE A 138 8.45 20.11 38.56
C PHE A 138 9.79 19.58 38.07
N THR A 139 10.61 19.13 39.01
CA THR A 139 11.75 18.24 38.77
C THR A 139 11.60 17.04 39.71
N HIS A 140 11.77 15.80 39.21
CA HIS A 140 11.45 14.59 39.99
C HIS A 140 10.01 14.55 40.55
N LEU A 141 9.06 15.24 39.88
CA LEU A 141 7.68 15.44 40.36
C LEU A 141 7.56 16.27 41.65
N GLN A 142 8.60 17.02 42.03
CA GLN A 142 8.61 18.00 43.13
C GLN A 142 8.76 19.42 42.61
#